data_AF-A0AAD9QLI9-F1
#
_entry.id   AF-A0AAD9QLI9-F1
#
_cell.length_a   1.000
_cell.length_b   1.000
_cell.length_c   1.000
_cell.angle_alpha   90.00
_cell.angle_beta   90.00
_cell.angle_gamma   90.00
#
_symmetry.space_group_name_H-M   'P 1'
#
loop_
_entity.id
_entity.type
_entity.pdbx_description
1 polymer ?
#
loop_
_entity_poly.entity_id
_entity_poly.type
_entity_poly.pdbx_seq_one_letter_code
_entity_poly.pdbx_strand_id
1 'polypeptide(L)'
;MHHLQSPRLEDDIKSKEAILTLWDFAGQQLYYASHPVFLSGRAVYILVHNLNKSLLATAEPLVRQGMNDILLENPNNETNLDNLLSWLVSVHNIRSNANTNVAHHGTKQSYLRPPVIIVGTNLDQPFEDVKTAENHIKNSVLGKDYAKHVIMPFFTVNNKAENDEGVQKLRHKIMEVLKDEPYMPEEVPLRWFNFERAVDALVAKQIYFMDLNQLLSIIRQVCHIDDEEEVTAMLNFYHDLGVIVKHGRTVVLQAQWLIDLFKQLITVRPHDEADPLYVNCWRELERNGILRMALVDHVFSEFSKKGLRKQDILDMMELYGLIAKFSNATDENQDEQSYFVPTQLRSSPSALCEIKPSECDPCPLVLHFRDGFVPHGLFPRLVSEFIHWCSENGFRNTPQLFNNGARLFIGKQIIFDLILICKKRFIKIVLKRRNASSSKPLLMSDSNEMAFEVRNFIERTLDGFSRDLCWLSNLQYELSVVCTHCLQSRCSLHRLMSCSQDDCLHLLRVRSGEELICEKNFCDETVSPGWEMWFEVPDTQVNRFPF
;
A
#
# COMPACT_ATOMS: atom_id res chain seq x y z
N MET A 1 22.05 23.40 61.56
CA MET A 1 22.87 23.01 60.39
C MET A 1 22.46 21.61 59.98
N HIS A 2 21.76 21.48 58.85
CA HIS A 2 22.09 20.56 57.75
C HIS A 2 21.00 20.74 56.70
N HIS A 3 21.28 21.67 55.78
CA HIS A 3 20.56 21.77 54.52
C HIS A 3 20.75 20.46 53.76
N LEU A 4 19.66 19.77 53.45
CA LEU A 4 19.61 18.77 52.38
C LEU A 4 19.67 19.53 51.05
N GLN A 5 20.88 19.94 50.65
CA GLN A 5 21.17 20.21 49.25
C GLN A 5 21.29 18.86 48.55
N SER A 6 20.24 18.45 47.84
CA SER A 6 20.36 17.43 46.80
C SER A 6 20.31 18.12 45.44
N PRO A 7 21.47 18.54 44.88
CA PRO A 7 21.52 19.11 43.54
C PRO A 7 21.19 18.08 42.44
N ARG A 8 20.96 16.81 42.78
CA ARG A 8 20.63 15.75 41.82
C ARG A 8 19.14 15.66 41.46
N LEU A 9 18.23 16.13 42.33
CA LEU A 9 16.80 16.09 42.02
C LEU A 9 16.42 17.12 40.94
N GLU A 10 17.06 18.30 40.93
CA GLU A 10 16.76 19.34 39.93
C GLU A 10 17.33 19.01 38.53
N ASP A 11 18.42 18.25 38.44
CA ASP A 11 18.98 17.78 37.18
C ASP A 11 18.13 16.65 36.56
N ASP A 12 17.56 15.76 37.38
CA ASP A 12 16.63 14.72 36.90
C ASP A 12 15.31 15.33 36.39
N ILE A 13 14.80 16.39 37.06
CA ILE A 13 13.56 17.12 36.66
C ILE A 13 13.73 17.89 35.34
N LYS A 14 14.95 18.19 34.90
CA LYS A 14 15.25 18.90 33.64
C LYS A 14 15.53 17.98 32.45
N SER A 15 15.66 16.67 32.67
CA SER A 15 15.87 15.75 31.56
C SER A 15 14.55 15.60 30.80
N LYS A 16 14.53 16.03 29.52
CA LYS A 16 13.37 15.79 28.65
C LYS A 16 13.24 14.28 28.48
N GLU A 17 12.24 13.68 29.11
CA GLU A 17 11.89 12.28 28.91
C GLU A 17 11.25 12.11 27.53
N ALA A 18 11.68 11.09 26.78
CA ALA A 18 11.11 10.73 25.50
C ALA A 18 10.57 9.30 25.58
N ILE A 19 9.31 9.13 25.20
CA ILE A 19 8.64 7.83 25.15
C ILE A 19 8.68 7.35 23.69
N LEU A 20 9.10 6.11 23.49
CA LEU A 20 9.19 5.48 22.17
C LEU A 20 8.25 4.28 22.11
N THR A 21 7.40 4.25 21.09
CA THR A 21 6.61 3.08 20.74
C THR A 21 7.23 2.43 19.51
N LEU A 22 7.71 1.20 19.65
CA LEU A 22 8.28 0.44 18.53
C LEU A 22 7.19 -0.45 17.91
N TRP A 23 7.09 -0.36 16.58
CA TRP A 23 6.20 -1.18 15.78
C TRP A 23 7.01 -2.10 14.89
N ASP A 24 6.83 -3.41 15.08
CA ASP A 24 7.40 -4.42 14.21
C ASP A 24 6.34 -4.89 13.21
N PHE A 25 6.45 -4.39 11.99
CA PHE A 25 5.69 -4.88 10.86
C PHE A 25 6.41 -6.13 10.36
N ALA A 26 5.89 -7.32 10.72
CA ALA A 26 6.48 -8.65 10.58
C ALA A 26 7.09 -9.03 9.20
N GLY A 27 7.10 -8.13 8.21
CA GLY A 27 7.80 -8.26 6.93
C GLY A 27 7.11 -9.20 5.95
N GLN A 28 6.04 -9.85 6.39
CA GLN A 28 5.24 -10.78 5.61
C GLN A 28 4.37 -10.01 4.63
N GLN A 29 4.51 -10.32 3.33
CA GLN A 29 3.73 -9.70 2.25
C GLN A 29 2.22 -9.76 2.50
N LEU A 30 1.74 -10.77 3.23
CA LEU A 30 0.33 -10.92 3.64
C LEU A 30 -0.20 -9.70 4.43
N TYR A 31 0.66 -9.00 5.17
CA TYR A 31 0.26 -7.85 5.99
C TYR A 31 0.59 -6.50 5.35
N TYR A 32 1.17 -6.48 4.14
CA TYR A 32 1.57 -5.20 3.53
C TYR A 32 0.36 -4.30 3.23
N ALA A 33 -0.80 -4.89 2.96
CA ALA A 33 -2.05 -4.16 2.81
C ALA A 33 -2.58 -3.59 4.15
N SER A 34 -2.16 -4.11 5.32
CA SER A 34 -2.57 -3.55 6.63
C SER A 34 -1.64 -2.47 7.14
N HIS A 35 -0.40 -2.42 6.66
CA HIS A 35 0.59 -1.45 7.14
C HIS A 35 0.11 0.00 6.98
N PRO A 36 -0.54 0.41 5.87
CA PRO A 36 -1.09 1.77 5.71
C PRO A 36 -1.96 2.28 6.86
N VAL A 37 -2.60 1.39 7.62
CA VAL A 37 -3.40 1.75 8.82
C VAL A 37 -2.55 2.44 9.88
N PHE A 38 -1.25 2.10 9.94
CA PHE A 38 -0.32 2.50 11.00
C PHE A 38 0.86 3.30 10.47
N LEU A 39 0.91 3.58 9.16
CA LEU A 39 1.92 4.45 8.57
C LEU A 39 1.63 5.91 8.95
N SER A 40 2.62 6.57 9.52
CA SER A 40 2.54 7.97 9.93
C SER A 40 3.68 8.79 9.33
N GLY A 41 3.36 10.04 8.97
CA GLY A 41 4.37 11.04 8.60
C GLY A 41 5.16 11.58 9.79
N ARG A 42 4.70 11.33 11.02
CA ARG A 42 5.34 11.71 12.29
C ARG A 42 6.10 10.55 12.94
N ALA A 43 6.68 9.68 12.11
CA ALA A 43 7.41 8.49 12.54
C ALA A 43 8.84 8.47 12.00
N VAL A 44 9.72 7.74 12.69
CA VAL A 44 11.05 7.36 12.18
C VAL A 44 10.98 5.92 11.73
N TYR A 45 11.33 5.67 10.48
CA TYR A 45 11.30 4.33 9.90
C TYR A 45 12.67 3.68 9.99
N ILE A 46 12.68 2.39 10.31
CA ILE A 46 13.89 1.58 10.31
C ILE A 46 13.70 0.49 9.28
N LEU A 47 14.49 0.53 8.20
CA LEU A 47 14.49 -0.53 7.20
C LEU A 47 15.62 -1.50 7.47
N VAL A 48 15.24 -2.75 7.67
CA VAL A 48 16.14 -3.80 8.12
C VAL A 48 16.49 -4.74 6.96
N HIS A 49 17.78 -4.97 6.77
CA HIS A 49 18.30 -5.95 5.83
C HIS A 49 19.09 -7.02 6.57
N ASN A 50 18.78 -8.30 6.31
CA ASN A 50 19.54 -9.42 6.84
C ASN A 50 20.83 -9.60 6.03
N LEU A 51 21.98 -9.25 6.63
CA LEU A 51 23.28 -9.32 5.97
C LEU A 51 23.68 -10.74 5.57
N ASN A 52 23.08 -11.79 6.15
CA ASN A 52 23.32 -13.18 5.75
C ASN A 52 22.70 -13.51 4.38
N LYS A 53 21.93 -12.60 3.78
CA LYS A 53 21.34 -12.75 2.46
C LYS A 53 21.96 -11.77 1.47
N SER A 54 22.28 -12.23 0.27
CA SER A 54 22.74 -11.34 -0.80
C SER A 54 21.65 -10.34 -1.18
N LEU A 55 21.99 -9.05 -1.26
CA LEU A 55 21.10 -8.01 -1.76
C LEU A 55 20.63 -8.27 -3.20
N LEU A 56 21.48 -8.89 -4.03
CA LEU A 56 21.22 -9.11 -5.45
C LEU A 56 20.55 -10.45 -5.75
N ALA A 57 20.44 -11.35 -4.76
CA ALA A 57 19.70 -12.60 -4.93
C ALA A 57 18.19 -12.34 -4.94
N THR A 58 17.47 -13.18 -5.69
CA THR A 58 16.00 -13.23 -5.67
C THR A 58 15.52 -13.43 -4.24
N ALA A 59 14.56 -12.62 -3.82
CA ALA A 59 13.99 -12.71 -2.49
C ALA A 59 13.10 -13.95 -2.36
N GLU A 60 13.17 -14.57 -1.19
CA GLU A 60 12.37 -15.73 -0.78
C GLU A 60 11.44 -15.29 0.35
N PRO A 61 10.26 -14.71 0.03
CA PRO A 61 9.32 -14.26 1.04
C PRO A 61 8.74 -15.47 1.80
N LEU A 62 8.76 -15.40 3.13
CA LEU A 62 8.26 -16.45 4.01
C LEU A 62 7.12 -15.91 4.88
N VAL A 63 6.09 -16.73 5.11
CA VAL A 63 5.04 -16.49 6.10
C VAL A 63 5.14 -17.55 7.18
N ARG A 64 5.13 -17.11 8.44
CA ARG A 64 5.04 -18.03 9.59
C ARG A 64 3.60 -18.30 9.92
N GLN A 65 3.21 -19.57 9.85
CA GLN A 65 1.92 -20.06 10.32
C GLN A 65 2.17 -21.10 11.42
N GLY A 66 2.04 -20.68 12.68
CA GLY A 66 2.44 -21.50 13.82
C GLY A 66 3.95 -21.77 13.83
N MET A 67 4.34 -23.05 13.80
CA MET A 67 5.74 -23.48 13.71
C MET A 67 6.24 -23.70 12.27
N ASN A 68 5.39 -23.49 11.26
CA ASN A 68 5.73 -23.74 9.86
C ASN A 68 6.09 -22.43 9.14
N ASP A 69 7.22 -22.43 8.45
CA ASP A 69 7.58 -21.40 7.47
C ASP A 69 7.03 -21.82 6.10
N ILE A 70 6.16 -21.00 5.50
CA ILE A 70 5.57 -21.21 4.17
C ILE A 70 6.25 -20.25 3.19
N LEU A 71 6.85 -20.80 2.13
CA LEU A 71 7.42 -20.01 1.04
C LEU A 71 6.30 -19.41 0.17
N LEU A 72 6.32 -18.10 0.05
CA LEU A 72 5.43 -17.35 -0.85
C LEU A 72 6.05 -17.23 -2.24
N GLU A 73 5.17 -17.09 -3.24
CA GLU A 73 5.58 -16.86 -4.62
C GLU A 73 6.18 -15.45 -4.78
N ASN A 74 7.24 -15.33 -5.59
CA ASN A 74 7.84 -14.05 -5.99
C ASN A 74 7.64 -13.86 -7.51
N PRO A 75 6.43 -13.49 -7.96
CA PRO A 75 6.09 -13.49 -9.39
C PRO A 75 6.84 -12.42 -10.22
N ASN A 76 7.42 -11.43 -9.54
CA ASN A 76 8.20 -10.36 -10.18
C ASN A 76 9.72 -10.61 -10.13
N ASN A 77 10.17 -11.74 -9.57
CA ASN A 77 11.59 -12.05 -9.34
C ASN A 77 12.34 -10.91 -8.61
N GLU A 78 11.66 -10.24 -7.68
CA GLU A 78 12.25 -9.13 -6.91
C GLU A 78 13.42 -9.64 -6.08
N THR A 79 14.49 -8.86 -6.04
CA THR A 79 15.68 -9.13 -5.21
C THR A 79 15.50 -8.65 -3.77
N ASN A 80 16.39 -9.05 -2.86
CA ASN A 80 16.38 -8.50 -1.49
C ASN A 80 16.58 -6.97 -1.48
N LEU A 81 17.35 -6.44 -2.44
CA LEU A 81 17.51 -5.00 -2.64
C LEU A 81 16.22 -4.34 -3.15
N ASP A 82 15.52 -4.99 -4.09
CA ASP A 82 14.24 -4.48 -4.59
C ASP A 82 13.19 -4.37 -3.48
N ASN A 83 13.12 -5.37 -2.59
CA ASN A 83 12.24 -5.31 -1.43
C ASN A 83 12.57 -4.09 -0.55
N LEU A 84 13.86 -3.85 -0.26
CA LEU A 84 14.30 -2.70 0.54
C LEU A 84 13.91 -1.37 -0.13
N LEU A 85 14.12 -1.25 -1.44
CA LEU A 85 13.82 -0.04 -2.20
C LEU A 85 12.31 0.20 -2.34
N SER A 86 11.51 -0.86 -2.51
CA SER A 86 10.04 -0.77 -2.56
C SER A 86 9.45 -0.20 -1.27
N TRP A 87 10.06 -0.54 -0.12
CA TRP A 87 9.72 0.05 1.17
C TRP A 87 10.09 1.52 1.25
N LEU A 88 11.28 1.92 0.77
CA LEU A 88 11.66 3.32 0.67
C LEU A 88 10.69 4.12 -0.20
N VAL A 89 10.26 3.57 -1.34
CA VAL A 89 9.25 4.20 -2.21
C VAL A 89 7.92 4.33 -1.47
N SER A 90 7.48 3.31 -0.75
CA SER A 90 6.24 3.37 0.03
C SER A 90 6.30 4.45 1.11
N VAL A 91 7.43 4.60 1.80
CA VAL A 91 7.66 5.68 2.77
C VAL A 91 7.67 7.06 2.08
N HIS A 92 8.26 7.17 0.89
CA HIS A 92 8.28 8.41 0.10
C HIS A 92 6.88 8.89 -0.33
N ASN A 93 5.91 7.98 -0.39
CA ASN A 93 4.53 8.28 -0.73
C ASN A 93 3.71 8.81 0.46
N ILE A 94 4.23 8.72 1.70
CA ILE A 94 3.57 9.20 2.91
C ILE A 94 3.60 10.73 2.98
N ARG A 95 2.45 11.32 3.31
CA ARG A 95 2.27 12.76 3.49
C ARG A 95 3.09 13.22 4.68
N SER A 96 3.94 14.21 4.43
CA SER A 96 4.61 14.95 5.49
C SER A 96 3.90 16.29 5.69
N ASN A 97 3.00 16.36 6.69
CA ASN A 97 2.32 17.60 7.08
C ASN A 97 3.30 18.68 7.60
N ALA A 98 4.55 18.30 7.88
CA ALA A 98 5.56 19.19 8.42
C ALA A 98 6.21 20.14 7.39
N ASN A 99 5.72 20.15 6.15
CA ASN A 99 6.07 21.15 5.12
C ASN A 99 5.05 22.29 5.02
N THR A 100 3.89 22.16 5.63
CA THR A 100 2.84 23.18 5.63
C THR A 100 2.75 23.80 7.03
N ASN A 101 3.24 25.04 7.15
CA ASN A 101 2.90 25.97 8.24
C ASN A 101 3.65 25.91 9.57
N VAL A 102 4.97 25.64 9.58
CA VAL A 102 5.77 26.10 10.72
C VAL A 102 6.92 26.97 10.25
N ALA A 103 6.74 28.27 10.43
CA ALA A 103 7.79 29.27 10.40
C ALA A 103 8.73 29.07 11.61
N HIS A 104 9.37 27.90 11.73
CA HIS A 104 10.52 27.75 12.61
C HIS A 104 11.79 28.13 11.84
N HIS A 105 12.18 29.39 12.05
CA HIS A 105 13.55 29.82 11.88
C HIS A 105 14.46 28.99 12.81
N GLY A 106 15.19 28.01 12.27
CA GLY A 106 16.24 27.39 13.08
C GLY A 106 16.74 26.00 12.70
N THR A 107 16.78 25.60 11.44
CA THR A 107 17.81 24.76 10.78
C THR A 107 17.19 24.14 9.53
N LYS A 108 17.84 24.33 8.39
CA LYS A 108 17.46 23.67 7.14
C LYS A 108 17.84 22.20 7.31
N GLN A 109 16.89 21.36 7.75
CA GLN A 109 17.15 19.93 7.91
C GLN A 109 17.59 19.32 6.58
N SER A 110 18.57 18.42 6.65
CA SER A 110 19.28 17.86 5.51
C SER A 110 18.55 16.71 4.81
N TYR A 111 17.38 16.29 5.33
CA TYR A 111 16.64 15.11 4.87
C TYR A 111 15.13 15.39 4.67
N LEU A 112 14.48 14.54 3.86
CA LEU A 112 13.02 14.51 3.70
C LEU A 112 12.37 13.66 4.80
N ARG A 113 11.17 14.06 5.21
CA ARG A 113 10.37 13.36 6.22
C ARG A 113 9.30 12.48 5.56
N PRO A 114 8.98 11.31 6.15
CA PRO A 114 9.56 10.80 7.39
C PRO A 114 10.98 10.24 7.19
N PRO A 115 11.89 10.39 8.17
CA PRO A 115 13.26 9.90 8.06
C PRO A 115 13.31 8.37 8.08
N VAL A 116 14.29 7.81 7.34
CA VAL A 116 14.52 6.37 7.24
C VAL A 116 15.96 6.06 7.63
N ILE A 117 16.15 5.17 8.61
CA ILE A 117 17.46 4.61 8.96
C ILE A 117 17.55 3.20 8.36
N ILE A 118 18.61 2.90 7.63
CA ILE A 118 18.85 1.55 7.08
C ILE A 118 19.81 0.80 8.01
N VAL A 119 19.42 -0.42 8.39
CA VAL A 119 20.14 -1.26 9.35
C VAL A 119 20.41 -2.65 8.76
N GLY A 120 21.68 -3.05 8.72
CA GLY A 120 22.09 -4.43 8.44
C GLY A 120 22.11 -5.28 9.72
N THR A 121 21.26 -6.28 9.82
CA THR A 121 21.25 -7.27 10.92
C THR A 121 22.12 -8.47 10.60
N ASN A 122 22.36 -9.32 11.59
CA ASN A 122 23.12 -10.56 11.45
C ASN A 122 24.59 -10.31 11.05
N LEU A 123 25.21 -9.28 11.63
CA LEU A 123 26.62 -8.97 11.41
C LEU A 123 27.58 -10.11 11.79
N ASP A 124 27.11 -11.13 12.52
CA ASP A 124 27.89 -12.32 12.87
C ASP A 124 28.21 -13.22 11.67
N GLN A 125 27.38 -13.23 10.61
CA GLN A 125 27.53 -14.13 9.46
C GLN A 125 27.17 -13.48 8.11
N PRO A 126 27.72 -12.31 7.78
CA PRO A 126 27.34 -11.59 6.58
C PRO A 126 27.70 -12.40 5.32
N PHE A 127 26.80 -12.38 4.34
CA PHE A 127 26.97 -13.04 3.04
C PHE A 127 28.13 -12.43 2.25
N GLU A 128 28.26 -11.11 2.30
CA GLU A 128 29.32 -10.34 1.64
C GLU A 128 29.90 -9.29 2.59
N ASP A 129 31.00 -8.64 2.19
CA ASP A 129 31.58 -7.54 2.98
C ASP A 129 30.56 -6.40 3.19
N VAL A 130 30.48 -5.89 4.42
CA VAL A 130 29.49 -4.87 4.81
C VAL A 130 29.61 -3.61 3.95
N LYS A 131 30.82 -3.19 3.55
CA LYS A 131 31.00 -2.02 2.68
C LYS A 131 30.49 -2.30 1.28
N THR A 132 30.60 -3.53 0.79
CA THR A 132 30.01 -3.95 -0.48
C THR A 132 28.50 -3.82 -0.43
N ALA A 133 27.85 -4.36 0.60
CA ALA A 133 26.41 -4.24 0.79
C ALA A 133 25.96 -2.76 0.91
N GLU A 134 26.67 -1.95 1.70
CA GLU A 134 26.41 -0.52 1.82
C GLU A 134 26.57 0.21 0.47
N ASN A 135 27.58 -0.13 -0.32
CA ASN A 135 27.79 0.45 -1.65
C ASN A 135 26.67 0.05 -2.62
N HIS A 136 26.18 -1.19 -2.57
CA HIS A 136 25.03 -1.60 -3.37
C HIS A 136 23.80 -0.74 -3.07
N ILE A 137 23.48 -0.53 -1.79
CA ILE A 137 22.35 0.31 -1.36
C ILE A 137 22.57 1.77 -1.79
N LYS A 138 23.75 2.34 -1.53
CA LYS A 138 24.07 3.73 -1.91
C LYS A 138 23.94 3.96 -3.41
N ASN A 139 24.47 3.04 -4.22
CA ASN A 139 24.42 3.15 -5.67
C ASN A 139 22.99 3.01 -6.19
N SER A 140 22.14 2.18 -5.56
CA SER A 140 20.75 2.01 -5.99
C SER A 140 19.85 3.20 -5.67
N VAL A 141 20.13 3.94 -4.59
CA VAL A 141 19.37 5.15 -4.23
C VAL A 141 19.94 6.42 -4.87
N LEU A 142 21.13 6.37 -5.47
CA LEU A 142 21.79 7.55 -6.03
C LEU A 142 20.91 8.22 -7.12
N GLY A 143 20.70 9.53 -6.96
CA GLY A 143 19.88 10.33 -7.90
C GLY A 143 18.38 10.10 -7.78
N LYS A 144 17.91 9.37 -6.77
CA LYS A 144 16.48 9.17 -6.48
C LYS A 144 15.97 10.16 -5.45
N ASP A 145 14.76 10.67 -5.62
CA ASP A 145 14.18 11.63 -4.67
C ASP A 145 13.94 11.02 -3.28
N TYR A 146 13.48 9.76 -3.24
CA TYR A 146 13.31 9.03 -1.99
C TYR A 146 14.62 8.81 -1.21
N ALA A 147 15.79 8.92 -1.84
CA ALA A 147 17.08 8.81 -1.16
C ALA A 147 17.28 9.91 -0.10
N LYS A 148 16.62 11.05 -0.28
CA LYS A 148 16.67 12.17 0.66
C LYS A 148 16.03 11.84 2.01
N HIS A 149 15.25 10.76 2.13
CA HIS A 149 14.73 10.28 3.41
C HIS A 149 15.80 9.52 4.22
N VAL A 150 16.83 8.98 3.56
CA VAL A 150 17.79 8.07 4.19
C VAL A 150 18.76 8.85 5.07
N ILE A 151 18.74 8.54 6.36
CA ILE A 151 19.66 9.05 7.36
C ILE A 151 20.95 8.24 7.33
N MET A 152 22.06 8.96 7.14
CA MET A 152 23.40 8.38 7.17
C MET A 152 24.00 8.42 8.59
N PRO A 153 24.92 7.50 8.93
CA PRO A 153 25.46 6.40 8.11
C PRO A 153 24.55 5.16 8.06
N PHE A 154 24.93 4.16 7.25
CA PHE A 154 24.37 2.81 7.34
C PHE A 154 24.80 2.15 8.66
N PHE A 155 23.84 1.61 9.40
CA PHE A 155 24.10 0.94 10.68
C PHE A 155 24.18 -0.57 10.49
N THR A 156 25.01 -1.24 11.28
CA THR A 156 25.04 -2.70 11.35
C THR A 156 24.98 -3.15 12.79
N VAL A 157 24.31 -4.28 13.03
CA VAL A 157 24.10 -4.83 14.37
C VAL A 157 24.33 -6.33 14.40
N ASN A 158 24.93 -6.82 15.49
CA ASN A 158 25.00 -8.24 15.79
C ASN A 158 23.87 -8.64 16.74
N ASN A 159 22.83 -9.28 16.22
CA ASN A 159 21.65 -9.69 16.99
C ASN A 159 21.93 -10.74 18.09
N LYS A 160 23.11 -11.37 18.10
CA LYS A 160 23.50 -12.36 19.11
C LYS A 160 24.36 -11.78 20.24
N ALA A 161 24.87 -10.56 20.09
CA ALA A 161 25.72 -9.93 21.09
C ALA A 161 24.85 -9.16 22.10
N GLU A 162 25.00 -9.46 23.40
CA GLU A 162 24.22 -8.81 24.47
C GLU A 162 24.47 -7.30 24.59
N ASN A 163 25.70 -6.85 24.28
CA ASN A 163 26.12 -5.45 24.36
C ASN A 163 26.73 -4.96 23.04
N ASP A 164 26.03 -5.20 21.93
CA ASP A 164 26.46 -4.77 20.60
C ASP A 164 26.64 -3.25 20.51
N GLU A 165 27.84 -2.80 20.10
CA GLU A 165 28.11 -1.37 19.89
C GLU A 165 27.25 -0.77 18.78
N GLY A 166 26.88 -1.57 17.77
CA GLY A 166 26.02 -1.15 16.66
C GLY A 166 24.63 -0.75 17.15
N VAL A 167 24.03 -1.55 18.03
CA VAL A 167 22.74 -1.24 18.69
C VAL A 167 22.84 0.04 19.51
N GLN A 168 23.94 0.24 20.25
CA GLN A 168 24.13 1.48 21.04
C GLN A 168 24.23 2.72 20.15
N LYS A 169 25.01 2.63 19.05
CA LYS A 169 25.15 3.71 18.05
C LYS A 169 23.82 4.00 17.35
N LEU A 170 23.08 2.96 16.97
CA LEU A 170 21.75 3.08 16.36
C LEU A 170 20.78 3.77 17.30
N ARG A 171 20.72 3.35 18.58
CA ARG A 171 19.87 3.98 19.60
C ARG A 171 20.21 5.46 19.77
N HIS A 172 21.50 5.80 19.82
CA HIS A 172 21.92 7.20 19.90
C HIS A 172 21.44 8.00 18.69
N LYS A 173 21.58 7.45 17.47
CA LYS A 173 21.15 8.14 16.25
C LYS A 173 19.64 8.30 16.18
N ILE A 174 18.86 7.30 16.58
CA ILE A 174 17.39 7.41 16.64
C ILE A 174 16.99 8.57 17.57
N MET A 175 17.62 8.66 18.75
CA MET A 175 17.34 9.76 19.69
C MET A 175 17.77 11.12 19.16
N GLU A 176 18.88 11.20 18.43
CA GLU A 176 19.33 12.43 17.74
C GLU A 176 18.30 12.87 16.69
N VAL A 177 17.93 11.98 15.77
CA VAL A 177 16.94 12.26 14.72
C VAL A 177 15.62 12.71 15.34
N LEU A 178 15.09 11.97 16.31
CA LEU A 178 13.84 12.33 16.97
C LEU A 178 13.90 13.72 17.59
N LYS A 179 14.96 14.05 18.34
CA LYS A 179 15.08 15.38 18.97
C LYS A 179 15.03 16.53 17.96
N ASP A 180 15.49 16.30 16.74
CA ASP A 180 15.47 17.28 15.68
C ASP A 180 14.11 17.34 14.97
N GLU A 181 13.25 16.32 15.08
CA GLU A 181 11.95 16.32 14.41
C GLU A 181 11.07 17.50 14.85
N PRO A 182 10.41 18.19 13.91
CA PRO A 182 9.70 19.45 14.16
C PRO A 182 8.47 19.30 15.05
N TYR A 183 7.94 18.08 15.15
CA TYR A 183 6.79 17.77 16.00
C TYR A 183 7.19 17.46 17.45
N MET A 184 8.48 17.20 17.75
CA MET A 184 8.92 16.99 19.13
C MET A 184 8.82 18.23 20.04
N PRO A 185 9.06 19.47 19.57
CA PRO A 185 8.81 20.67 20.37
C PRO A 185 7.34 21.14 20.35
N GLU A 186 6.43 20.46 19.64
CA GLU A 186 5.00 20.85 19.63
C GLU A 186 4.43 20.78 21.06
N GLU A 187 3.92 21.91 21.54
CA GLU A 187 3.24 21.97 22.82
C GLU A 187 1.81 21.44 22.68
N VAL A 188 1.47 20.43 23.49
CA VAL A 188 0.10 19.90 23.59
C VAL A 188 -0.52 20.29 24.92
N PRO A 189 -1.84 20.54 24.98
CA PRO A 189 -2.51 20.85 26.23
C PRO A 189 -2.30 19.76 27.29
N LEU A 190 -1.93 20.15 28.53
CA LEU A 190 -1.67 19.20 29.63
C LEU A 190 -2.84 18.25 29.91
N ARG A 191 -4.06 18.68 29.61
CA ARG A 191 -5.27 17.87 29.79
C ARG A 191 -5.38 16.71 28.80
N TRP A 192 -4.65 16.73 27.67
CA TRP A 192 -4.59 15.60 26.73
C TRP A 192 -3.89 14.40 27.36
N PHE A 193 -2.95 14.59 28.29
CA PHE A 193 -2.38 13.47 29.06
C PHE A 193 -3.42 12.75 29.93
N ASN A 194 -4.51 13.42 30.34
CA ASN A 194 -5.60 12.74 31.03
C ASN A 194 -6.33 11.77 30.10
N PHE A 195 -6.36 12.06 28.80
CA PHE A 195 -6.92 11.17 27.79
C PHE A 195 -6.06 9.91 27.65
N GLU A 196 -4.74 10.02 27.53
CA GLU A 196 -3.82 8.86 27.52
C GLU A 196 -4.04 7.96 28.74
N ARG A 197 -4.08 8.56 29.93
CA ARG A 197 -4.34 7.81 31.17
C ARG A 197 -5.72 7.15 31.19
N ALA A 198 -6.72 7.77 30.60
CA ALA A 198 -8.05 7.20 30.47
C ALA A 198 -8.05 6.00 29.51
N VAL A 199 -7.36 6.13 28.37
CA VAL A 199 -7.15 5.04 27.40
C VAL A 199 -6.42 3.87 28.07
N ASP A 200 -5.31 4.11 28.76
CA ASP A 200 -4.57 3.07 29.48
C ASP A 200 -5.43 2.37 30.53
N ALA A 201 -6.23 3.12 31.29
CA ALA A 201 -7.13 2.56 32.29
C ALA A 201 -8.27 1.72 31.66
N LEU A 202 -8.73 2.06 30.46
CA LEU A 202 -9.71 1.28 29.70
C LEU A 202 -9.07 -0.01 29.16
N VAL A 203 -7.89 0.09 28.55
CA VAL A 203 -7.14 -1.06 28.03
C VAL A 203 -6.77 -2.03 29.16
N ALA A 204 -6.37 -1.53 30.33
CA ALA A 204 -6.11 -2.36 31.52
C ALA A 204 -7.35 -3.12 32.01
N LYS A 205 -8.55 -2.60 31.74
CA LYS A 205 -9.84 -3.28 31.98
C LYS A 205 -10.28 -4.17 30.81
N GLN A 206 -9.41 -4.42 29.84
CA GLN A 206 -9.68 -5.18 28.63
C GLN A 206 -10.78 -4.56 27.74
N ILE A 207 -10.91 -3.23 27.77
CA ILE A 207 -11.76 -2.46 26.86
C ILE A 207 -10.86 -1.90 25.76
N TYR A 208 -10.90 -2.54 24.60
CA TYR A 208 -10.00 -2.24 23.47
C TYR A 208 -10.62 -1.35 22.39
N PHE A 209 -11.93 -1.12 22.44
CA PHE A 209 -12.66 -0.25 21.52
C PHE A 209 -13.89 0.34 22.21
N MET A 210 -14.44 1.41 21.63
CA MET A 210 -15.61 2.11 22.14
C MET A 210 -16.33 2.89 21.03
N ASP A 211 -17.64 3.17 21.21
CA ASP A 211 -18.36 4.13 20.36
C ASP A 211 -17.91 5.57 20.68
N LEU A 212 -17.73 6.37 19.64
CA LEU A 212 -17.24 7.75 19.74
C LEU A 212 -18.05 8.57 20.74
N ASN A 213 -19.38 8.44 20.79
CA ASN A 213 -20.19 9.21 21.73
C ASN A 213 -19.93 8.84 23.19
N GLN A 214 -19.64 7.57 23.47
CA GLN A 214 -19.25 7.13 24.81
C GLN A 214 -17.87 7.70 25.17
N LEU A 215 -16.94 7.68 24.22
CA LEU A 215 -15.61 8.26 24.43
C LEU A 215 -15.68 9.77 24.66
N LEU A 216 -16.53 10.50 23.92
CA LEU A 216 -16.78 11.93 24.14
C LEU A 216 -17.27 12.21 25.56
N SER A 217 -18.13 11.36 26.13
CA SER A 217 -18.55 11.48 27.52
C SER A 217 -17.38 11.32 28.49
N ILE A 218 -16.46 10.40 28.24
CA ILE A 218 -15.25 10.19 29.06
C ILE A 218 -14.32 11.40 28.94
N ILE A 219 -14.13 11.92 27.72
CA ILE A 219 -13.30 13.09 27.47
C ILE A 219 -13.81 14.31 28.27
N ARG A 220 -15.12 14.55 28.26
CA ARG A 220 -15.73 15.63 29.06
C ARG A 220 -15.55 15.43 30.56
N GLN A 221 -15.74 14.20 31.05
CA GLN A 221 -15.69 13.91 32.49
C GLN A 221 -14.27 13.85 33.07
N VAL A 222 -13.32 13.25 32.34
CA VAL A 222 -11.97 12.94 32.82
C VAL A 222 -10.95 13.95 32.33
N CYS A 223 -11.09 14.41 31.08
CA CYS A 223 -10.15 15.36 30.48
C CYS A 223 -10.63 16.81 30.63
N HIS A 224 -11.90 17.03 30.98
CA HIS A 224 -12.53 18.34 31.09
C HIS A 224 -12.42 19.16 29.79
N ILE A 225 -12.68 18.48 28.66
CA ILE A 225 -12.69 19.09 27.33
C ILE A 225 -14.11 19.03 26.78
N ASP A 226 -14.76 20.19 26.69
CA ASP A 226 -16.09 20.34 26.10
C ASP A 226 -16.06 20.93 24.68
N ASP A 227 -14.96 21.59 24.31
CA ASP A 227 -14.77 22.23 23.00
C ASP A 227 -14.59 21.19 21.89
N GLU A 228 -15.47 21.21 20.88
CA GLU A 228 -15.49 20.19 19.83
C GLU A 228 -14.26 20.26 18.90
N GLU A 229 -13.70 21.45 18.69
CA GLU A 229 -12.49 21.63 17.89
C GLU A 229 -11.27 21.05 18.62
N GLU A 230 -11.11 21.34 19.91
CA GLU A 230 -10.05 20.79 20.76
C GLU A 230 -10.14 19.26 20.82
N VAL A 231 -11.34 18.70 21.01
CA VAL A 231 -11.56 17.25 20.99
C VAL A 231 -11.16 16.64 19.65
N THR A 232 -11.57 17.26 18.55
CA THR A 232 -11.25 16.77 17.20
C THR A 232 -9.75 16.80 16.95
N ALA A 233 -9.07 17.90 17.33
CA ALA A 233 -7.63 18.03 17.24
C ALA A 233 -6.91 16.96 18.08
N MET A 234 -7.34 16.74 19.32
CA MET A 234 -6.78 15.72 20.22
C MET A 234 -6.93 14.31 19.65
N LEU A 235 -8.13 13.95 19.18
CA LEU A 235 -8.39 12.62 18.62
C LEU A 235 -7.59 12.38 17.34
N ASN A 236 -7.47 13.39 16.47
CA ASN A 236 -6.65 13.29 15.27
C ASN A 236 -5.16 13.17 15.63
N PHE A 237 -4.68 13.92 16.63
CA PHE A 237 -3.31 13.83 17.12
C PHE A 237 -2.98 12.41 17.60
N TYR A 238 -3.82 11.82 18.46
CA TYR A 238 -3.60 10.44 18.95
C TYR A 238 -3.85 9.37 17.89
N HIS A 239 -4.65 9.66 16.86
CA HIS A 239 -4.78 8.81 15.70
C HIS A 239 -3.51 8.80 14.85
N ASP A 240 -2.94 9.97 14.56
CA ASP A 240 -1.72 10.13 13.79
C ASP A 240 -0.48 9.53 14.49
N LEU A 241 -0.50 9.47 15.83
CA LEU A 241 0.49 8.78 16.65
C LEU A 241 0.27 7.26 16.75
N GLY A 242 -0.86 6.73 16.26
CA GLY A 242 -1.22 5.32 16.37
C GLY A 242 -1.58 4.85 17.79
N VAL A 243 -1.80 5.78 18.73
CA VAL A 243 -2.29 5.47 20.10
C VAL A 243 -3.72 4.96 20.02
N ILE A 244 -4.54 5.59 19.18
CA ILE A 244 -5.90 5.15 18.86
C ILE A 244 -6.08 5.01 17.34
N VAL A 245 -7.10 4.25 16.92
CA VAL A 245 -7.55 4.24 15.52
C VAL A 245 -9.02 4.59 15.47
N LYS A 246 -9.36 5.71 14.82
CA LYS A 246 -10.73 6.20 14.71
C LYS A 246 -11.25 6.00 13.28
N HIS A 247 -12.40 5.37 13.14
CA HIS A 247 -13.09 5.27 11.85
C HIS A 247 -14.61 5.23 12.07
N GLY A 248 -15.35 6.06 11.33
CA GLY A 248 -16.79 6.21 11.53
C GLY A 248 -17.10 6.59 12.98
N ARG A 249 -17.87 5.73 13.66
CA ARG A 249 -18.22 5.89 15.08
C ARG A 249 -17.40 4.99 16.00
N THR A 250 -16.53 4.15 15.46
CA THR A 250 -15.72 3.23 16.24
C THR A 250 -14.36 3.86 16.53
N VAL A 251 -13.98 3.86 17.81
CA VAL A 251 -12.64 4.23 18.25
C VAL A 251 -11.98 3.00 18.86
N VAL A 252 -10.94 2.51 18.21
CA VAL A 252 -10.06 1.47 18.73
C VAL A 252 -9.04 2.15 19.65
N LEU A 253 -8.95 1.66 20.87
CA LEU A 253 -8.11 2.17 21.95
C LEU A 253 -6.73 1.48 22.01
N GLN A 254 -6.58 0.36 21.30
CA GLN A 254 -5.31 -0.36 21.20
C GLN A 254 -5.16 -0.96 19.80
N ALA A 255 -4.17 -0.48 19.04
CA ALA A 255 -3.94 -0.93 17.67
C ALA A 255 -3.61 -2.42 17.55
N GLN A 256 -2.88 -3.00 18.52
CA GLN A 256 -2.57 -4.43 18.52
C GLN A 256 -3.85 -5.29 18.47
N TRP A 257 -4.88 -4.90 19.23
CA TRP A 257 -6.17 -5.58 19.22
C TRP A 257 -6.84 -5.53 17.83
N LEU A 258 -6.76 -4.40 17.13
CA LEU A 258 -7.30 -4.26 15.78
C LEU A 258 -6.52 -5.12 14.77
N ILE A 259 -5.19 -5.19 14.89
CA ILE A 259 -4.36 -6.09 14.08
C ILE A 259 -4.78 -7.54 14.31
N ASP A 260 -5.01 -7.93 15.56
CA ASP A 260 -5.42 -9.30 15.89
C ASP A 260 -6.84 -9.59 15.41
N LEU A 261 -7.74 -8.60 15.39
CA LEU A 261 -9.05 -8.71 14.75
C LEU A 261 -8.93 -8.89 13.24
N PHE A 262 -8.08 -8.11 12.55
CA PHE A 262 -7.84 -8.29 11.12
C PHE A 262 -7.30 -9.68 10.83
N LYS A 263 -6.31 -10.15 11.60
CA LYS A 263 -5.78 -11.52 11.48
C LYS A 263 -6.87 -12.57 11.63
N GLN A 264 -7.80 -12.40 12.57
CA GLN A 264 -8.94 -13.32 12.73
C GLN A 264 -9.88 -13.37 11.53
N LEU A 265 -9.93 -12.34 10.69
CA LEU A 265 -10.77 -12.29 9.49
C LEU A 265 -10.04 -12.79 8.25
N ILE A 266 -8.78 -12.40 8.09
CA ILE A 266 -8.06 -12.57 6.81
C ILE A 266 -6.99 -13.65 6.86
N THR A 267 -6.64 -14.21 8.02
CA THR A 267 -5.61 -15.27 8.12
C THR A 267 -6.30 -16.64 8.19
N VAL A 268 -6.02 -17.50 7.22
CA VAL A 268 -6.53 -18.87 7.19
C VAL A 268 -6.02 -19.63 8.42
N ARG A 269 -6.93 -20.26 9.17
CA ARG A 269 -6.56 -21.09 10.32
C ARG A 269 -6.20 -22.51 9.88
N PRO A 270 -5.26 -23.18 10.58
CA PRO A 270 -5.07 -24.61 10.42
C PRO A 270 -6.39 -25.38 10.55
N HIS A 271 -6.56 -26.43 9.74
CA HIS A 271 -7.84 -27.14 9.61
C HIS A 271 -8.31 -27.80 10.93
N ASP A 272 -7.37 -28.14 11.80
CA ASP A 272 -7.55 -28.72 13.13
C ASP A 272 -8.00 -27.71 14.19
N GLU A 273 -7.86 -26.41 13.93
CA GLU A 273 -8.28 -25.32 14.84
C GLU A 273 -9.58 -24.63 14.39
N ALA A 274 -10.09 -24.95 13.20
CA ALA A 274 -11.27 -24.31 12.62
C ALA A 274 -12.59 -24.96 13.08
N ASP A 275 -13.58 -24.14 13.41
CA ASP A 275 -14.94 -24.60 13.70
C ASP A 275 -15.51 -25.38 12.48
N PRO A 276 -15.94 -26.65 12.66
CA PRO A 276 -16.47 -27.49 11.60
C PRO A 276 -17.58 -26.84 10.76
N LEU A 277 -18.38 -25.94 11.34
CA LEU A 277 -19.47 -25.24 10.65
C LEU A 277 -18.97 -24.27 9.58
N TYR A 278 -17.77 -23.70 9.76
CA TYR A 278 -17.21 -22.67 8.87
C TYR A 278 -16.01 -23.16 8.05
N VAL A 279 -15.65 -24.44 8.14
CA VAL A 279 -14.54 -25.06 7.38
C VAL A 279 -14.63 -24.78 5.87
N ASN A 280 -15.82 -24.82 5.29
CA ASN A 280 -15.98 -24.54 3.85
C ASN A 280 -15.72 -23.06 3.53
N CYS A 281 -16.13 -22.13 4.41
CA CYS A 281 -15.83 -20.70 4.25
C CYS A 281 -14.31 -20.46 4.34
N TRP A 282 -13.63 -21.08 5.30
CA TRP A 282 -12.17 -20.99 5.43
C TRP A 282 -11.43 -21.55 4.21
N ARG A 283 -11.90 -22.67 3.67
CA ARG A 283 -11.34 -23.27 2.45
C ARG A 283 -11.58 -22.39 1.23
N GLU A 284 -12.72 -21.71 1.14
CA GLU A 284 -13.01 -20.77 0.06
C GLU A 284 -12.11 -19.53 0.15
N LEU A 285 -11.89 -19.00 1.36
CA LEU A 285 -10.93 -17.92 1.61
C LEU A 285 -9.50 -18.34 1.21
N GLU A 286 -9.06 -19.52 1.62
CA GLU A 286 -7.72 -20.05 1.30
C GLU A 286 -7.51 -20.28 -0.21
N ARG A 287 -8.53 -20.77 -0.92
CA ARG A 287 -8.39 -21.16 -2.33
C ARG A 287 -8.66 -20.02 -3.30
N ASN A 288 -9.66 -19.19 -2.98
CA ASN A 288 -10.20 -18.20 -3.90
C ASN A 288 -10.05 -16.76 -3.36
N GLY A 289 -9.59 -16.58 -2.13
CA GLY A 289 -9.54 -15.27 -1.47
C GLY A 289 -10.92 -14.68 -1.17
N ILE A 290 -11.97 -15.50 -1.07
CA ILE A 290 -13.34 -15.02 -0.82
C ILE A 290 -13.68 -15.16 0.67
N LEU A 291 -13.94 -14.03 1.31
CA LEU A 291 -14.45 -13.91 2.67
C LEU A 291 -15.98 -13.77 2.64
N ARG A 292 -16.66 -14.85 3.03
CA ARG A 292 -18.12 -14.92 3.15
C ARG A 292 -18.62 -14.20 4.39
N MET A 293 -19.79 -13.57 4.30
CA MET A 293 -20.41 -12.88 5.44
C MET A 293 -20.72 -13.80 6.62
N ALA A 294 -21.02 -15.08 6.39
CA ALA A 294 -21.19 -16.05 7.46
C ALA A 294 -19.96 -16.15 8.38
N LEU A 295 -18.75 -16.09 7.80
CA LEU A 295 -17.51 -16.11 8.57
C LEU A 295 -17.25 -14.77 9.28
N VAL A 296 -17.53 -13.66 8.60
CA VAL A 296 -17.48 -12.33 9.21
C VAL A 296 -18.40 -12.29 10.44
N ASP A 297 -19.66 -12.68 10.30
CA ASP A 297 -20.65 -12.67 11.37
C ASP A 297 -20.25 -13.56 12.54
N HIS A 298 -19.63 -14.72 12.25
CA HIS A 298 -19.07 -15.58 13.28
C HIS A 298 -17.98 -14.87 14.09
N VAL A 299 -16.98 -14.29 13.42
CA VAL A 299 -15.86 -13.57 14.09
C VAL A 299 -16.40 -12.36 14.88
N PHE A 300 -17.36 -11.62 14.33
CA PHE A 300 -17.92 -10.43 14.96
C PHE A 300 -18.95 -10.74 16.05
N SER A 301 -19.49 -11.96 16.15
CA SER A 301 -20.60 -12.31 17.05
C SER A 301 -20.36 -11.91 18.52
N GLU A 302 -19.16 -12.13 19.04
CA GLU A 302 -18.79 -11.78 20.41
C GLU A 302 -18.51 -10.28 20.59
N PHE A 303 -18.02 -9.60 19.55
CA PHE A 303 -17.69 -8.18 19.61
C PHE A 303 -18.92 -7.30 19.40
N SER A 304 -19.89 -7.73 18.60
CA SER A 304 -21.17 -7.03 18.41
C SER A 304 -21.98 -6.97 19.71
N LYS A 305 -21.91 -8.01 20.56
CA LYS A 305 -22.50 -7.99 21.92
C LYS A 305 -21.88 -6.90 22.81
N LYS A 306 -20.61 -6.56 22.57
CA LYS A 306 -19.87 -5.51 23.27
C LYS A 306 -20.02 -4.13 22.62
N GLY A 307 -20.89 -3.98 21.62
CA GLY A 307 -21.20 -2.71 20.96
C GLY A 307 -20.31 -2.34 19.78
N LEU A 308 -19.45 -3.26 19.29
CA LEU A 308 -18.63 -2.99 18.10
C LEU A 308 -19.52 -2.87 16.84
N ARG A 309 -19.34 -1.78 16.09
CA ARG A 309 -19.97 -1.63 14.77
C ARG A 309 -19.15 -2.39 13.75
N LYS A 310 -19.68 -3.54 13.34
CA LYS A 310 -19.08 -4.39 12.30
C LYS A 310 -18.80 -3.61 11.00
N GLN A 311 -19.75 -2.76 10.58
CA GLN A 311 -19.61 -2.00 9.33
C GLN A 311 -18.43 -1.03 9.36
N ASP A 312 -18.23 -0.29 10.45
CA ASP A 312 -17.08 0.62 10.59
C ASP A 312 -15.74 -0.11 10.43
N ILE A 313 -15.63 -1.36 10.91
CA ILE A 313 -14.39 -2.15 10.75
C ILE A 313 -14.23 -2.65 9.31
N LEU A 314 -15.32 -3.10 8.67
CA LEU A 314 -15.29 -3.54 7.27
C LEU A 314 -14.97 -2.38 6.33
N ASP A 315 -15.56 -1.21 6.55
CA ASP A 315 -15.28 0.02 5.80
C ASP A 315 -13.82 0.46 5.98
N MET A 316 -13.29 0.35 7.20
CA MET A 316 -11.87 0.58 7.47
C MET A 316 -11.00 -0.41 6.67
N MET A 317 -11.31 -1.71 6.73
CA MET A 317 -10.56 -2.72 5.98
C MET A 317 -10.61 -2.45 4.47
N GLU A 318 -11.74 -2.02 3.93
CA GLU A 318 -11.89 -1.67 2.53
C GLU A 318 -11.09 -0.41 2.16
N LEU A 319 -11.14 0.63 2.99
CA LEU A 319 -10.37 1.88 2.82
C LEU A 319 -8.86 1.60 2.69
N TYR A 320 -8.32 0.69 3.48
CA TYR A 320 -6.91 0.31 3.44
C TYR A 320 -6.59 -0.81 2.42
N GLY A 321 -7.58 -1.27 1.65
CA GLY A 321 -7.39 -2.28 0.60
C GLY A 321 -7.12 -3.69 1.15
N LEU A 322 -7.52 -3.96 2.40
CA LEU A 322 -7.47 -5.29 3.01
C LEU A 322 -8.55 -6.21 2.48
N ILE A 323 -9.70 -5.64 2.16
CA ILE A 323 -10.82 -6.33 1.54
C ILE A 323 -11.42 -5.49 0.42
N ALA A 324 -12.11 -6.14 -0.52
CA ALA A 324 -12.87 -5.47 -1.57
C ALA A 324 -14.28 -6.04 -1.63
N LYS A 325 -15.29 -5.21 -1.44
CA LYS A 325 -16.70 -5.63 -1.45
C LYS A 325 -17.15 -6.01 -2.86
N PHE A 326 -17.93 -7.09 -2.96
CA PHE A 326 -18.61 -7.47 -4.21
C PHE A 326 -19.91 -8.23 -3.94
N SER A 327 -20.77 -8.28 -4.96
CA SER A 327 -22.03 -9.05 -4.94
C SER A 327 -21.99 -10.12 -6.02
N ASN A 328 -22.32 -11.36 -5.65
CA ASN A 328 -22.42 -12.47 -6.61
C ASN A 328 -23.81 -12.49 -7.25
N ALA A 329 -23.85 -12.46 -8.59
CA ALA A 329 -25.11 -12.54 -9.34
C ALA A 329 -25.73 -13.95 -9.35
N THR A 330 -24.99 -14.97 -8.88
CA THR A 330 -25.36 -16.39 -9.00
C THR A 330 -26.02 -16.99 -7.77
N ASP A 331 -26.03 -16.31 -6.63
CA ASP A 331 -26.72 -16.82 -5.44
C ASP A 331 -28.23 -16.55 -5.57
N GLU A 332 -29.04 -17.62 -5.45
CA GLU A 332 -30.52 -17.54 -5.49
C GLU A 332 -31.08 -16.59 -4.41
N ASN A 333 -30.27 -16.33 -3.37
CA ASN A 333 -30.44 -15.23 -2.43
C ASN A 333 -29.61 -14.01 -2.89
N GLN A 334 -30.25 -13.10 -3.62
CA GLN A 334 -29.65 -11.90 -4.23
C GLN A 334 -29.00 -10.89 -3.24
N ASP A 335 -28.90 -11.22 -1.96
CA ASP A 335 -28.48 -10.33 -0.86
C ASP A 335 -27.20 -10.76 -0.13
N GLU A 336 -26.55 -11.88 -0.50
CA GLU A 336 -25.32 -12.29 0.21
C GLU A 336 -24.09 -11.55 -0.32
N GLN A 337 -23.82 -10.40 0.29
CA GLN A 337 -22.57 -9.65 0.11
C GLN A 337 -21.36 -10.53 0.41
N SER A 338 -20.28 -10.39 -0.34
CA SER A 338 -19.01 -11.08 -0.09
C SER A 338 -17.83 -10.12 -0.26
N TYR A 339 -16.67 -10.53 0.23
CA TYR A 339 -15.45 -9.74 0.17
C TYR A 339 -14.32 -10.53 -0.45
N PHE A 340 -13.53 -9.89 -1.32
CA PHE A 340 -12.23 -10.43 -1.70
C PHE A 340 -11.18 -10.00 -0.70
N VAL A 341 -10.23 -10.87 -0.40
CA VAL A 341 -9.08 -10.61 0.46
C VAL A 341 -7.82 -10.67 -0.41
N PRO A 342 -7.32 -9.52 -0.91
CA PRO A 342 -6.25 -9.50 -1.92
C PRO A 342 -4.98 -10.24 -1.49
N THR A 343 -4.68 -10.24 -0.19
CA THR A 343 -3.48 -10.84 0.37
C THR A 343 -3.54 -12.37 0.42
N GLN A 344 -4.73 -12.98 0.36
CA GLN A 344 -4.91 -14.44 0.30
C GLN A 344 -4.87 -15.00 -1.12
N LEU A 345 -4.74 -14.14 -2.14
CA LEU A 345 -4.76 -14.56 -3.53
C LEU A 345 -3.40 -15.13 -3.96
N ARG A 346 -3.45 -16.11 -4.86
CA ARG A 346 -2.25 -16.68 -5.51
C ARG A 346 -1.74 -15.77 -6.62
N SER A 347 -0.53 -16.01 -7.12
CA SER A 347 -0.05 -15.27 -8.30
C SER A 347 -0.90 -15.53 -9.53
N SER A 348 -0.94 -14.54 -10.41
CA SER A 348 -1.66 -14.66 -11.67
C SER A 348 -1.05 -15.77 -12.54
N PRO A 349 -1.88 -16.59 -13.20
CA PRO A 349 -1.39 -17.62 -14.11
C PRO A 349 -0.76 -16.96 -15.34
N SER A 350 0.25 -17.62 -15.93
CA SER A 350 0.90 -17.13 -17.17
C SER A 350 -0.11 -16.86 -18.29
N ALA A 351 -1.13 -17.71 -18.41
CA ALA A 351 -2.22 -17.57 -19.37
C ALA A 351 -2.97 -16.23 -19.25
N LEU A 352 -3.06 -15.62 -18.05
CA LEU A 352 -3.63 -14.29 -17.86
C LEU A 352 -2.67 -13.20 -18.36
N CYS A 353 -1.39 -13.31 -17.99
CA CYS A 353 -0.34 -12.35 -18.38
C CYS A 353 -0.12 -12.29 -19.90
N GLU A 354 -0.35 -13.41 -20.59
CA GLU A 354 -0.16 -13.58 -22.03
C GLU A 354 -1.35 -13.12 -22.88
N ILE A 355 -2.48 -12.73 -22.28
CA ILE A 355 -3.64 -12.25 -23.03
C ILE A 355 -3.26 -10.99 -23.80
N LYS A 356 -3.36 -11.07 -25.13
CA LYS A 356 -3.17 -9.95 -26.05
C LYS A 356 -4.51 -9.40 -26.55
N PRO A 357 -4.63 -8.06 -26.67
CA PRO A 357 -5.72 -7.43 -27.39
C PRO A 357 -5.72 -7.86 -28.86
N SER A 358 -6.88 -7.81 -29.50
CA SER A 358 -7.02 -7.96 -30.96
C SER A 358 -6.60 -6.68 -31.69
N GLU A 359 -6.48 -6.72 -33.02
CA GLU A 359 -6.13 -5.54 -33.82
C GLU A 359 -7.15 -4.40 -33.73
N CYS A 360 -8.39 -4.71 -33.32
CA CYS A 360 -9.46 -3.72 -33.13
C CYS A 360 -9.59 -3.26 -31.67
N ASP A 361 -8.81 -3.83 -30.76
CA ASP A 361 -8.78 -3.44 -29.35
C ASP A 361 -7.66 -2.41 -29.10
N PRO A 362 -7.76 -1.58 -28.06
CA PRO A 362 -6.68 -0.67 -27.69
C PRO A 362 -5.40 -1.45 -27.32
N CYS A 363 -4.25 -0.86 -27.62
CA CYS A 363 -2.99 -1.44 -27.15
C CYS A 363 -2.93 -1.41 -25.61
N PRO A 364 -2.14 -2.28 -24.95
CA PRO A 364 -2.03 -2.25 -23.49
C PRO A 364 -1.52 -0.91 -22.98
N LEU A 365 -2.24 -0.32 -22.03
CA LEU A 365 -1.83 0.89 -21.31
C LEU A 365 -0.99 0.50 -20.09
N VAL A 366 0.00 1.31 -19.76
CA VAL A 366 0.93 1.08 -18.65
C VAL A 366 0.90 2.28 -17.71
N LEU A 367 0.59 2.03 -16.43
CA LEU A 367 0.81 2.98 -15.34
C LEU A 367 2.23 2.83 -14.85
N HIS A 368 3.14 3.69 -15.31
CA HIS A 368 4.55 3.64 -14.96
C HIS A 368 4.83 4.54 -13.76
N PHE A 369 5.40 3.98 -12.68
CA PHE A 369 5.71 4.73 -11.46
C PHE A 369 7.14 5.29 -11.51
N ARG A 370 7.28 6.60 -11.35
CA ARG A 370 8.56 7.32 -11.57
C ARG A 370 9.62 7.01 -10.53
N ASP A 371 9.20 6.72 -9.31
CA ASP A 371 10.08 6.24 -8.24
C ASP A 371 10.58 4.81 -8.49
N GLY A 372 10.02 4.14 -9.50
CA GLY A 372 10.51 2.87 -10.00
C GLY A 372 9.94 1.65 -9.31
N PHE A 373 8.99 1.81 -8.39
CA PHE A 373 8.26 0.73 -7.74
C PHE A 373 6.78 1.10 -7.59
N VAL A 374 5.89 0.12 -7.66
CA VAL A 374 4.49 0.27 -7.23
C VAL A 374 4.46 0.37 -5.71
N PRO A 375 3.93 1.44 -5.09
CA PRO A 375 3.86 1.55 -3.64
C PRO A 375 3.02 0.43 -3.01
N HIS A 376 3.44 -0.05 -1.83
CA HIS A 376 2.72 -1.11 -1.12
C HIS A 376 1.29 -0.68 -0.78
N GLY A 377 0.35 -1.61 -0.94
CA GLY A 377 -1.09 -1.36 -0.73
C GLY A 377 -1.82 -0.68 -1.90
N LEU A 378 -1.11 -0.04 -2.85
CA LEU A 378 -1.75 0.66 -3.97
C LEU A 378 -2.55 -0.29 -4.87
N PHE A 379 -1.95 -1.41 -5.30
CA PHE A 379 -2.58 -2.31 -6.25
C PHE A 379 -3.87 -2.97 -5.68
N PRO A 380 -3.85 -3.58 -4.47
CA PRO A 380 -5.08 -4.06 -3.84
C PRO A 380 -6.18 -3.00 -3.75
N ARG A 381 -5.81 -1.77 -3.36
CA ARG A 381 -6.76 -0.66 -3.26
C ARG A 381 -7.33 -0.26 -4.63
N LEU A 382 -6.50 -0.20 -5.67
CA LEU A 382 -6.94 0.07 -7.03
C LEU A 382 -7.88 -1.02 -7.56
N VAL A 383 -7.56 -2.29 -7.31
CA VAL A 383 -8.43 -3.43 -7.68
C VAL A 383 -9.78 -3.33 -6.97
N SER A 384 -9.82 -2.92 -5.70
CA SER A 384 -11.06 -2.68 -4.95
C SER A 384 -11.94 -1.62 -5.62
N GLU A 385 -11.36 -0.48 -5.97
CA GLU A 385 -12.09 0.60 -6.67
C GLU A 385 -12.61 0.12 -8.03
N PHE A 386 -11.82 -0.66 -8.77
CA PHE A 386 -12.27 -1.25 -10.02
C PHE A 386 -13.42 -2.22 -9.83
N ILE A 387 -13.42 -3.06 -8.80
CA ILE A 387 -14.53 -3.98 -8.52
C ILE A 387 -15.81 -3.18 -8.27
N HIS A 388 -15.73 -2.13 -7.45
CA HIS A 388 -16.86 -1.23 -7.18
C HIS A 388 -17.36 -0.58 -8.48
N TRP A 389 -16.47 0.05 -9.25
CA TRP A 389 -16.81 0.71 -10.50
C TRP A 389 -17.41 -0.26 -11.54
N CYS A 390 -16.86 -1.47 -11.68
CA CYS A 390 -17.40 -2.48 -12.57
C CYS A 390 -18.82 -2.90 -12.14
N SER A 391 -19.07 -3.02 -10.83
CA SER A 391 -20.37 -3.39 -10.28
C SER A 391 -21.47 -2.40 -10.66
N GLU A 392 -21.17 -1.10 -10.65
CA GLU A 392 -22.10 -0.04 -11.10
C GLU A 392 -22.31 -0.04 -12.62
N ASN A 393 -21.32 -0.52 -13.39
CA ASN A 393 -21.29 -0.48 -14.85
C ASN A 393 -21.70 -1.79 -15.56
N GLY A 394 -22.42 -2.68 -14.87
CA GLY A 394 -23.11 -3.80 -15.51
C GLY A 394 -22.48 -5.18 -15.31
N PHE A 395 -21.70 -5.35 -14.24
CA PHE A 395 -21.12 -6.63 -13.84
C PHE A 395 -22.16 -7.75 -13.66
N ARG A 396 -22.01 -8.88 -14.37
CA ARG A 396 -22.79 -10.11 -14.14
C ARG A 396 -21.96 -11.34 -13.80
N ASN A 397 -20.63 -11.27 -13.97
CA ASN A 397 -19.74 -12.43 -13.88
C ASN A 397 -18.73 -12.21 -12.77
N THR A 398 -18.60 -13.12 -11.81
CA THR A 398 -17.61 -13.04 -10.71
C THR A 398 -16.19 -12.75 -11.23
N PRO A 399 -15.44 -11.81 -10.60
CA PRO A 399 -14.14 -11.42 -11.09
C PRO A 399 -13.11 -12.50 -10.77
N GLN A 400 -12.03 -12.55 -11.54
CA GLN A 400 -10.91 -13.46 -11.27
C GLN A 400 -9.76 -12.65 -10.72
N LEU A 401 -9.45 -12.81 -9.43
CA LEU A 401 -8.44 -12.01 -8.74
C LEU A 401 -7.22 -12.87 -8.37
N PHE A 402 -6.06 -12.23 -8.39
CA PHE A 402 -4.75 -12.78 -8.09
C PHE A 402 -3.94 -11.73 -7.28
N ASN A 403 -2.85 -12.12 -6.61
CA ASN A 403 -2.04 -11.19 -5.80
C ASN A 403 -1.50 -10.00 -6.62
N ASN A 404 -1.18 -10.24 -7.89
CA ASN A 404 -0.55 -9.31 -8.81
C ASN A 404 -1.37 -9.17 -10.10
N GLY A 405 -2.63 -9.59 -10.10
CA GLY A 405 -3.46 -9.51 -11.29
C GLY A 405 -4.95 -9.53 -10.99
N ALA A 406 -5.74 -8.97 -11.89
CA ALA A 406 -7.19 -9.04 -11.84
C ALA A 406 -7.75 -9.15 -13.25
N ARG A 407 -8.80 -9.95 -13.43
CA ARG A 407 -9.63 -9.98 -14.62
C ARG A 407 -11.05 -9.65 -14.23
N LEU A 408 -11.53 -8.55 -14.79
CA LEU A 408 -12.82 -7.94 -14.56
C LEU A 408 -13.60 -7.94 -15.88
N PHE A 409 -14.91 -7.77 -15.78
CA PHE A 409 -15.80 -7.77 -16.94
C PHE A 409 -16.62 -6.47 -16.92
N ILE A 410 -16.55 -5.70 -18.00
CA ILE A 410 -17.22 -4.40 -18.09
C ILE A 410 -18.04 -4.28 -19.37
N GLY A 411 -19.06 -3.43 -19.33
CA GLY A 411 -19.92 -3.12 -20.46
C GLY A 411 -21.26 -3.89 -20.46
N LYS A 412 -22.30 -3.22 -20.95
CA LYS A 412 -23.70 -3.71 -20.91
C LYS A 412 -24.06 -4.54 -22.15
N GLN A 413 -23.86 -3.96 -23.33
CA GLN A 413 -24.20 -4.58 -24.62
C GLN A 413 -23.00 -5.29 -25.26
N ILE A 414 -21.83 -4.65 -25.19
CA ILE A 414 -20.54 -5.24 -25.54
C ILE A 414 -19.82 -5.52 -24.23
N ILE A 415 -19.38 -6.76 -24.04
CA ILE A 415 -18.63 -7.16 -22.86
C ILE A 415 -17.13 -7.09 -23.20
N PHE A 416 -16.38 -6.42 -22.34
CA PHE A 416 -14.92 -6.38 -22.38
C PHE A 416 -14.35 -7.14 -21.19
N ASP A 417 -13.26 -7.85 -21.44
CA ASP A 417 -12.36 -8.33 -20.41
C ASP A 417 -11.37 -7.20 -20.09
N LEU A 418 -11.44 -6.68 -18.87
CA LEU A 418 -10.49 -5.72 -18.33
C LEU A 418 -9.49 -6.47 -17.46
N ILE A 419 -8.21 -6.43 -17.83
CA ILE A 419 -7.15 -7.16 -17.13
C ILE A 419 -6.15 -6.16 -16.58
N LEU A 420 -5.87 -6.28 -15.29
CA LEU A 420 -4.84 -5.51 -14.57
C LEU A 420 -3.73 -6.48 -14.19
N ILE A 421 -2.47 -6.15 -14.45
CA ILE A 421 -1.30 -6.93 -14.02
C ILE A 421 -0.33 -5.99 -13.32
N CYS A 422 -0.14 -6.18 -12.02
CA CYS A 422 0.85 -5.48 -11.21
C CYS A 422 2.22 -6.12 -11.41
N LYS A 423 3.16 -5.30 -11.88
CA LYS A 423 4.59 -5.63 -11.98
C LYS A 423 5.36 -4.72 -11.03
N LYS A 424 6.64 -5.03 -10.83
CA LYS A 424 7.55 -4.27 -9.95
C LYS A 424 7.44 -2.75 -10.11
N ARG A 425 7.50 -2.24 -11.35
CA ARG A 425 7.60 -0.79 -11.64
C ARG A 425 6.34 -0.18 -12.27
N PHE A 426 5.36 -1.01 -12.62
CA PHE A 426 4.19 -0.54 -13.37
C PHE A 426 2.99 -1.46 -13.18
N ILE A 427 1.80 -0.93 -13.49
CA ILE A 427 0.59 -1.74 -13.63
C ILE A 427 0.18 -1.72 -15.11
N LYS A 428 0.12 -2.90 -15.73
CA LYS A 428 -0.33 -3.08 -17.11
C LYS A 428 -1.84 -3.25 -17.13
N ILE A 429 -2.50 -2.52 -18.02
CA ILE A 429 -3.94 -2.55 -18.24
C ILE A 429 -4.18 -3.05 -19.66
N VAL A 430 -4.98 -4.10 -19.79
CA VAL A 430 -5.41 -4.64 -21.08
C VAL A 430 -6.91 -4.61 -21.12
N LEU A 431 -7.46 -3.95 -22.14
CA LEU A 431 -8.88 -4.00 -22.45
C LEU A 431 -9.04 -4.86 -23.71
N LYS A 432 -9.79 -5.95 -23.58
CA LYS A 432 -10.02 -6.88 -24.69
C LYS A 432 -11.50 -7.14 -24.87
N ARG A 433 -12.00 -6.94 -26.08
CA ARG A 433 -13.38 -7.28 -26.39
C ARG A 433 -13.63 -8.79 -26.34
N ARG A 434 -14.76 -9.18 -25.74
CA ARG A 434 -15.23 -10.56 -25.79
C ARG A 434 -16.07 -10.77 -27.06
N ASN A 435 -15.67 -11.70 -27.92
CA ASN A 435 -16.41 -12.00 -29.15
C ASN A 435 -17.82 -12.51 -28.81
N ALA A 436 -18.83 -11.68 -29.07
CA ALA A 436 -20.20 -12.18 -29.22
C ALA A 436 -20.31 -12.79 -30.62
N SER A 437 -20.89 -13.98 -30.71
CA SER A 437 -21.22 -14.69 -31.95
C SER A 437 -22.29 -13.99 -32.80
N SER A 438 -22.34 -12.65 -32.81
CA SER A 438 -23.31 -11.84 -33.53
C SER A 438 -22.67 -11.19 -34.76
N SER A 439 -23.28 -11.47 -35.90
CA SER A 439 -22.91 -11.05 -37.26
C SER A 439 -23.19 -9.57 -37.55
N LYS A 440 -22.84 -8.66 -36.63
CA LYS A 440 -22.86 -7.20 -36.88
C LYS A 440 -21.45 -6.63 -36.70
N PRO A 441 -20.87 -5.98 -37.72
CA PRO A 441 -19.66 -5.19 -37.54
C PRO A 441 -20.03 -4.00 -36.67
N LEU A 442 -19.53 -3.99 -35.43
CA LEU A 442 -19.71 -2.89 -34.49
C LEU A 442 -18.59 -1.88 -34.71
N LEU A 443 -18.93 -0.59 -34.61
CA LEU A 443 -18.07 0.55 -34.95
C LEU A 443 -16.85 0.61 -34.00
N MET A 444 -15.69 1.06 -34.49
CA MET A 444 -14.50 1.33 -33.67
C MET A 444 -14.78 2.29 -32.50
N SER A 445 -15.81 3.13 -32.61
CA SER A 445 -16.22 4.11 -31.60
C SER A 445 -16.46 3.50 -30.21
N ASP A 446 -17.07 2.33 -30.14
CA ASP A 446 -17.53 1.75 -28.86
C ASP A 446 -16.34 1.24 -28.01
N SER A 447 -15.26 0.80 -28.66
CA SER A 447 -14.04 0.36 -27.97
C SER A 447 -13.20 1.54 -27.49
N ASN A 448 -13.19 2.63 -28.27
CA ASN A 448 -12.53 3.88 -27.88
C ASN A 448 -13.24 4.52 -26.68
N GLU A 449 -14.58 4.55 -26.69
CA GLU A 449 -15.38 5.08 -25.58
C GLU A 449 -15.06 4.33 -24.26
N MET A 450 -15.10 3.00 -24.28
CA MET A 450 -14.79 2.18 -23.09
C MET A 450 -13.32 2.34 -22.64
N ALA A 451 -12.37 2.39 -23.57
CA ALA A 451 -10.96 2.63 -23.24
C ALA A 451 -10.76 4.00 -22.58
N PHE A 452 -11.38 5.04 -23.13
CA PHE A 452 -11.38 6.39 -22.56
C PHE A 452 -12.02 6.44 -21.17
N GLU A 453 -13.15 5.76 -20.96
CA GLU A 453 -13.79 5.64 -19.64
C GLU A 453 -12.87 4.97 -18.62
N VAL A 454 -12.23 3.85 -18.97
CA VAL A 454 -11.27 3.15 -18.10
C VAL A 454 -10.09 4.05 -17.75
N ARG A 455 -9.51 4.75 -18.73
CA ARG A 455 -8.39 5.70 -18.48
C ARG A 455 -8.81 6.82 -17.52
N ASN A 456 -9.96 7.45 -17.78
CA ASN A 456 -10.47 8.53 -16.95
C ASN A 456 -10.78 8.06 -15.52
N PHE A 457 -11.33 6.86 -15.38
CA PHE A 457 -11.55 6.25 -14.08
C PHE A 457 -10.24 6.12 -13.32
N ILE A 458 -9.20 5.52 -13.93
CA ILE A 458 -7.89 5.37 -13.32
C ILE A 458 -7.31 6.72 -12.88
N GLU A 459 -7.29 7.71 -13.77
CA GLU A 459 -6.72 9.03 -13.45
C GLU A 459 -7.44 9.68 -12.28
N ARG A 460 -8.78 9.66 -12.27
CA ARG A 460 -9.60 10.19 -11.17
C ARG A 460 -9.37 9.43 -9.86
N THR A 461 -9.26 8.11 -9.91
CA THR A 461 -9.05 7.26 -8.73
C THR A 461 -7.66 7.51 -8.13
N LEU A 462 -6.61 7.55 -8.94
CA LEU A 462 -5.23 7.80 -8.46
C LEU A 462 -5.04 9.24 -7.94
N ASP A 463 -5.72 10.21 -8.56
CA ASP A 463 -5.78 11.59 -8.08
C ASP A 463 -6.53 11.68 -6.74
N GLY A 464 -7.65 10.96 -6.60
CA GLY A 464 -8.35 10.76 -5.33
C GLY A 464 -7.44 10.15 -4.25
N PHE A 465 -6.72 9.07 -4.56
CA PHE A 465 -5.78 8.46 -3.62
C PHE A 465 -4.71 9.45 -3.14
N SER A 466 -4.14 10.24 -4.04
CA SER A 466 -3.12 11.24 -3.68
C SER A 466 -3.66 12.33 -2.73
N ARG A 467 -4.94 12.69 -2.86
CA ARG A 467 -5.58 13.68 -1.98
C ARG A 467 -6.05 13.10 -0.66
N ASP A 468 -6.66 11.93 -0.69
CA ASP A 468 -7.47 11.43 0.42
C ASP A 468 -6.70 10.44 1.29
N LEU A 469 -5.72 9.73 0.71
CA LEU A 469 -4.94 8.70 1.40
C LEU A 469 -3.56 9.24 1.75
N CYS A 470 -3.30 9.46 3.04
CA CYS A 470 -2.04 10.06 3.49
C CYS A 470 -0.81 9.22 3.11
N TRP A 471 -0.93 7.90 2.96
CA TRP A 471 0.17 7.01 2.56
C TRP A 471 0.42 6.92 1.04
N LEU A 472 -0.40 7.57 0.21
CA LEU A 472 -0.26 7.61 -1.26
C LEU A 472 -0.17 9.05 -1.80
N SER A 473 0.12 10.01 -0.93
CA SER A 473 0.01 11.44 -1.24
C SER A 473 1.00 11.99 -2.26
N ASN A 474 2.17 11.35 -2.40
CA ASN A 474 3.23 11.76 -3.33
C ASN A 474 3.32 10.78 -4.50
N LEU A 475 2.18 10.23 -4.93
CA LEU A 475 2.15 9.27 -6.03
C LEU A 475 2.55 9.94 -7.34
N GLN A 476 3.67 9.51 -7.90
CA GLN A 476 4.15 9.98 -9.19
C GLN A 476 4.10 8.87 -10.23
N TYR A 477 3.19 9.03 -11.19
CA TYR A 477 3.01 8.09 -12.29
C TYR A 477 2.92 8.80 -13.64
N GLU A 478 3.07 8.03 -14.69
CA GLU A 478 2.81 8.46 -16.06
C GLU A 478 2.13 7.35 -16.86
N LEU A 479 1.20 7.76 -17.73
CA LEU A 479 0.62 6.86 -18.71
C LEU A 479 1.63 6.60 -19.81
N SER A 480 1.87 5.33 -20.09
CA SER A 480 2.81 4.88 -21.12
C SER A 480 2.27 3.69 -21.89
N VAL A 481 2.89 3.39 -23.03
CA VAL A 481 2.69 2.14 -23.78
C VAL A 481 4.04 1.49 -24.05
N VAL A 482 4.04 0.19 -24.30
CA VAL A 482 5.29 -0.56 -24.52
C VAL A 482 5.69 -0.47 -25.99
N CYS A 483 6.90 0.01 -26.26
CA CYS A 483 7.44 0.08 -27.62
C CYS A 483 7.58 -1.32 -28.25
N THR A 484 6.78 -1.60 -29.28
CA THR A 484 6.75 -2.92 -29.93
C THR A 484 8.04 -3.25 -30.69
N HIS A 485 8.73 -2.26 -31.24
CA HIS A 485 10.01 -2.46 -31.92
C HIS A 485 11.14 -2.78 -30.93
N CYS A 486 11.22 -2.08 -29.79
CA CYS A 486 12.24 -2.36 -28.77
C CYS A 486 12.02 -3.70 -28.06
N LEU A 487 10.79 -4.20 -28.04
CA LEU A 487 10.46 -5.57 -27.59
C LEU A 487 11.12 -6.65 -28.47
N GLN A 488 11.30 -6.37 -29.76
CA GLN A 488 11.90 -7.30 -30.72
C GLN A 488 13.42 -7.11 -30.84
N SER A 489 13.97 -6.04 -30.28
CA SER A 489 15.39 -5.74 -30.34
C SER A 489 16.18 -6.45 -29.23
N ARG A 490 17.51 -6.42 -29.37
CA ARG A 490 18.42 -6.97 -28.37
C ARG A 490 18.41 -6.06 -27.13
N CYS A 491 18.05 -6.63 -25.98
CA CYS A 491 18.09 -5.94 -24.71
C CYS A 491 19.51 -5.44 -24.40
N SER A 492 19.65 -4.16 -24.09
CA SER A 492 20.94 -3.54 -23.79
C SER A 492 21.58 -4.07 -22.50
N LEU A 493 20.76 -4.42 -21.50
CA LEU A 493 21.20 -4.89 -20.18
C LEU A 493 21.60 -6.37 -20.21
N HIS A 494 20.69 -7.24 -20.65
CA HIS A 494 20.90 -8.69 -20.62
C HIS A 494 21.50 -9.25 -21.92
N ARG A 495 21.63 -8.43 -22.96
CA ARG A 495 22.16 -8.82 -24.29
C ARG A 495 21.41 -9.98 -24.94
N LEU A 496 20.17 -10.24 -24.51
CA LEU A 496 19.25 -11.24 -25.05
C LEU A 496 18.36 -10.60 -26.13
N MET A 497 18.05 -11.35 -27.19
CA MET A 497 16.97 -10.97 -28.12
C MET A 497 15.63 -11.13 -27.40
N SER A 498 14.79 -10.09 -27.41
CA SER A 498 13.46 -10.12 -26.78
C SER A 498 13.49 -10.53 -25.31
N CYS A 499 14.18 -9.72 -24.49
CA CYS A 499 14.26 -9.94 -23.04
C CYS A 499 12.88 -9.83 -22.39
N SER A 500 12.49 -10.87 -21.65
CA SER A 500 11.21 -10.98 -20.93
C SER A 500 11.22 -10.31 -19.56
N GLN A 501 12.33 -9.67 -19.15
CA GLN A 501 12.42 -8.96 -17.88
C GLN A 501 11.67 -7.62 -17.98
N ASP A 502 10.74 -7.40 -17.07
CA ASP A 502 9.90 -6.20 -17.03
C ASP A 502 10.73 -4.91 -16.91
N ASP A 503 11.90 -4.98 -16.25
CA ASP A 503 12.86 -3.87 -16.11
C ASP A 503 13.53 -3.46 -17.44
N CYS A 504 13.39 -4.27 -18.50
CA CYS A 504 13.98 -4.03 -19.81
C CYS A 504 12.99 -3.45 -20.82
N LEU A 505 11.71 -3.28 -20.44
CA LEU A 505 10.70 -2.73 -21.32
C LEU A 505 11.00 -1.26 -21.61
N HIS A 506 10.96 -0.89 -22.90
CA HIS A 506 11.03 0.51 -23.29
C HIS A 506 9.61 1.07 -23.32
N LEU A 507 9.30 1.88 -22.31
CA LEU A 507 8.00 2.54 -22.16
C LEU A 507 8.05 3.92 -22.83
N LEU A 508 7.03 4.21 -23.65
CA LEU A 508 6.83 5.49 -24.32
C LEU A 508 5.67 6.20 -23.64
N ARG A 509 5.92 7.41 -23.15
CA ARG A 509 4.88 8.23 -22.51
C ARG A 509 3.82 8.61 -23.53
N VAL A 510 2.55 8.48 -23.16
CA VAL A 510 1.42 8.87 -24.02
C VAL A 510 0.73 10.12 -23.49
N ARG A 511 0.35 11.01 -24.42
CA ARG A 511 -0.39 12.25 -24.17
C ARG A 511 -1.32 12.54 -25.35
N SER A 512 -2.46 13.16 -25.07
CA SER A 512 -3.38 13.59 -26.13
C SER A 512 -2.71 14.63 -27.05
N GLY A 513 -2.79 14.40 -28.36
CA GLY A 513 -2.27 15.32 -29.39
C GLY A 513 -0.76 15.27 -29.65
N GLU A 514 0.00 14.38 -29.00
CA GLU A 514 1.43 14.18 -29.27
C GLU A 514 1.66 12.94 -30.17
N GLU A 515 2.63 13.01 -31.09
CA GLU A 515 3.04 11.83 -31.86
C GLU A 515 3.91 10.90 -31.02
N LEU A 516 3.64 9.60 -31.09
CA LEU A 516 4.36 8.59 -30.33
C LEU A 516 5.60 8.10 -31.09
N ILE A 517 6.74 8.77 -30.91
CA ILE A 517 7.99 8.47 -31.61
C ILE A 517 8.98 7.76 -30.66
N CYS A 518 9.64 6.71 -31.14
CA CYS A 518 10.70 6.04 -30.40
C CYS A 518 12.09 6.52 -30.84
N GLU A 519 12.69 7.41 -30.05
CA GLU A 519 14.05 7.94 -30.31
C GLU A 519 15.13 6.85 -30.34
N LYS A 520 14.94 5.72 -29.65
CA LYS A 520 15.92 4.63 -29.60
C LYS A 520 16.00 3.80 -30.89
N ASN A 521 14.98 3.84 -31.72
CA ASN A 521 14.90 3.02 -32.93
C ASN A 521 15.08 3.82 -34.23
N PHE A 522 15.30 5.15 -34.14
CA PHE A 522 15.51 6.05 -35.28
C PHE A 522 14.48 5.89 -36.41
N CYS A 523 13.26 5.46 -36.08
CA CYS A 523 12.23 5.11 -37.04
C CYS A 523 10.97 5.94 -36.75
N ASP A 524 10.45 6.59 -37.81
CA ASP A 524 9.29 7.48 -37.77
C ASP A 524 7.95 6.71 -37.89
N GLU A 525 7.98 5.38 -37.84
CA GLU A 525 6.78 4.52 -37.93
C GLU A 525 6.02 4.42 -36.60
N THR A 526 4.71 4.18 -36.68
CA THR A 526 3.81 4.11 -35.52
C THR A 526 4.17 2.93 -34.61
N VAL A 527 4.70 3.24 -33.42
CA VAL A 527 5.40 2.27 -32.57
C VAL A 527 4.47 1.35 -31.76
N SER A 528 3.21 1.74 -31.57
CA SER A 528 2.22 1.01 -30.75
C SER A 528 0.80 1.33 -31.23
N PRO A 529 0.34 0.76 -32.35
CA PRO A 529 -0.96 1.09 -32.93
C PRO A 529 -2.10 0.86 -31.94
N GLY A 530 -3.06 1.77 -31.89
CA GLY A 530 -4.23 1.69 -31.00
C GLY A 530 -4.02 2.35 -29.63
N TRP A 531 -2.92 3.09 -29.42
CA TRP A 531 -2.74 3.87 -28.20
C TRP A 531 -3.66 5.10 -28.16
N GLU A 532 -4.01 5.64 -29.32
CA GLU A 532 -4.90 6.78 -29.50
C GLU A 532 -6.31 6.49 -28.97
N MET A 533 -6.72 5.22 -28.97
CA MET A 533 -8.03 4.75 -28.50
C MET A 533 -8.27 5.05 -27.01
N TRP A 534 -7.20 5.24 -26.21
CA TRP A 534 -7.30 5.63 -24.81
C TRP A 534 -7.68 7.10 -24.60
N PHE A 535 -7.60 7.91 -25.66
CA PHE A 535 -7.85 9.34 -25.62
C PHE A 535 -9.06 9.70 -26.48
N GLU A 536 -9.70 10.82 -26.15
CA GLU A 536 -10.83 11.32 -26.91
C GLU A 536 -10.36 11.70 -28.33
N VAL A 537 -11.03 11.15 -29.35
CA VAL A 537 -10.80 11.58 -30.72
C VAL A 537 -11.47 12.94 -30.86
N PRO A 538 -10.76 14.03 -31.19
CA PRO A 538 -11.42 15.30 -31.45
C PRO A 538 -12.42 15.09 -32.57
N ASP A 539 -13.68 15.48 -32.36
CA ASP A 539 -14.70 15.50 -33.38
C ASP A 539 -14.17 16.30 -34.58
N THR A 540 -13.60 15.61 -35.57
CA THR A 540 -13.41 16.19 -36.88
C THR A 540 -14.81 16.46 -37.39
N GLN A 541 -15.23 17.73 -37.29
CA GLN A 541 -16.41 18.23 -37.98
C GLN A 541 -16.37 17.67 -39.39
N VAL A 542 -17.28 16.72 -39.66
CA VAL A 542 -17.57 16.28 -41.01
C VAL A 542 -18.15 17.51 -41.68
N ASN A 543 -17.28 18.29 -42.33
CA ASN A 543 -17.67 19.27 -43.33
C ASN A 543 -18.39 18.47 -44.42
N ARG A 544 -19.70 18.35 -44.26
CA ARG A 544 -20.62 17.99 -45.34
C ARG A 544 -20.53 19.11 -46.35
N PHE A 545 -19.61 18.98 -47.30
CA PHE A 545 -19.68 19.75 -48.53
C PHE A 545 -20.98 19.37 -49.24
N PRO A 546 -21.89 20.32 -49.50
CA PRO A 546 -23.05 20.05 -50.33
C PRO A 546 -22.57 19.98 -51.78
N PHE A 547 -22.80 18.85 -52.44
CA PHE A 547 -22.89 18.78 -53.90
C PHE A 547 -24.36 18.76 -54.31
#